data_AF-A0A1G2K3E8-F1
#
_entry.id   AF-A0A1G2K3E8-F1
#
_cell.length_a   1.000
_cell.length_b   1.000
_cell.length_c   1.000
_cell.angle_alpha   90.00
_cell.angle_beta   90.00
_cell.angle_gamma   90.00
#
_symmetry.space_group_name_H-M   'P 1'
#
loop_
_entity.id
_entity.type
_entity.pdbx_description
1 polymer ?
#
loop_
_entity_poly.entity_id
_entity_poly.type
_entity_poly.pdbx_seq_one_letter_code
_entity_poly.pdbx_strand_id
1 'polypeptide(L)'
;MTLATHIVIAGAITRPIAGAHPALLFLVSLASHYLADAIPHWDYDIRSVPDEHKQNPDAIRWNFSDRVFWKDISRFGIDACIGFGVLLFFLWPESWPAFFKIFLISAGSVLPDFLQGVYFSRKAEFLRPIQRLHDFFHTRLRLGPYPLIGIPFQALFFFLSIYFLP
;
A
#
# COMPACT_ATOMS: atom_id res chain seq x y z
N MET A 1 -1.76 -1.68 5.53
CA MET A 1 -0.86 -0.67 6.17
C MET A 1 -0.98 0.65 5.43
N THR A 2 -0.25 1.71 5.82
CA THR A 2 -0.18 2.91 4.97
C THR A 2 0.62 2.63 3.69
N LEU A 3 0.24 3.26 2.59
CA LEU A 3 0.87 3.11 1.28
C LEU A 3 2.35 3.48 1.32
N ALA A 4 2.72 4.52 2.08
CA ALA A 4 4.13 4.87 2.26
C ALA A 4 4.96 3.71 2.80
N THR A 5 4.39 2.95 3.74
CA THR A 5 5.09 1.83 4.37
C THR A 5 5.22 0.66 3.41
N HIS A 6 4.18 0.34 2.63
CA HIS A 6 4.26 -0.67 1.58
C HIS A 6 5.34 -0.34 0.53
N ILE A 7 5.39 0.92 0.08
CA ILE A 7 6.39 1.37 -0.90
C ILE A 7 7.81 1.20 -0.34
N VAL A 8 8.05 1.63 0.89
CA VAL A 8 9.39 1.58 1.49
C VAL A 8 9.82 0.14 1.80
N ILE A 9 8.91 -0.72 2.28
CA ILE A 9 9.15 -2.16 2.43
C ILE A 9 9.52 -2.78 1.09
N ALA A 10 8.77 -2.48 0.02
CA ALA A 10 9.04 -3.02 -1.30
C ALA A 10 10.41 -2.58 -1.83
N GLY A 11 10.80 -1.32 -1.62
CA GLY A 11 12.14 -0.83 -1.94
C GLY A 11 13.23 -1.62 -1.20
N ALA A 12 13.07 -1.85 0.10
CA ALA A 12 14.02 -2.61 0.91
C ALA A 12 14.14 -4.07 0.45
N ILE A 13 13.01 -4.74 0.18
CA ILE A 13 12.99 -6.14 -0.27
C ILE A 13 13.59 -6.32 -1.66
N THR A 14 13.38 -5.35 -2.55
CA THR A 14 13.90 -5.43 -3.93
C THR A 14 15.35 -4.96 -4.05
N ARG A 15 15.91 -4.31 -3.02
CA ARG A 15 17.28 -3.77 -3.01
C ARG A 15 18.36 -4.80 -3.37
N PRO A 16 18.36 -6.05 -2.85
CA PRO A 16 19.36 -7.06 -3.21
C PRO A 16 19.31 -7.50 -4.67
N ILE A 17 18.17 -7.29 -5.34
CA ILE A 17 17.92 -7.68 -6.73
C ILE A 17 17.71 -6.48 -7.65
N ALA A 18 18.14 -5.27 -7.26
CA ALA A 18 17.91 -4.04 -8.03
C ALA A 18 18.41 -4.09 -9.49
N GLY A 19 19.42 -4.92 -9.77
CA GLY A 19 19.93 -5.18 -11.12
C GLY A 19 18.99 -6.00 -12.01
N ALA A 20 17.99 -6.67 -11.44
CA ALA A 20 17.10 -7.57 -12.16
C ALA A 20 16.15 -6.86 -13.15
N HIS A 21 15.44 -7.66 -13.93
CA HIS A 21 14.46 -7.18 -14.90
C HIS A 21 13.33 -6.40 -14.20
N PRO A 22 12.86 -5.26 -14.74
CA PRO A 22 11.84 -4.43 -14.09
C PRO A 22 10.53 -5.16 -13.78
N ALA A 23 10.13 -6.13 -14.61
CA ALA A 23 8.96 -6.96 -14.35
C ALA A 23 9.12 -7.83 -13.10
N LEU A 24 10.33 -8.35 -12.82
CA LEU A 24 10.57 -9.11 -11.59
C LEU A 24 10.48 -8.21 -10.36
N LEU A 25 11.06 -7.00 -10.43
CA LEU A 25 10.95 -6.02 -9.35
C LEU A 25 9.50 -5.67 -9.05
N PHE A 26 8.70 -5.42 -10.08
CA PHE A 26 7.27 -5.17 -9.95
C PHE A 26 6.53 -6.33 -9.27
N LEU A 27 6.77 -7.58 -9.71
CA LEU A 27 6.11 -8.76 -9.14
C LEU A 27 6.51 -9.04 -7.69
N VAL A 28 7.78 -8.84 -7.35
CA VAL A 28 8.26 -8.95 -5.97
C VAL A 28 7.65 -7.86 -5.09
N SER A 29 7.56 -6.62 -5.58
CA SER A 29 6.86 -5.55 -4.87
C SER A 29 5.38 -5.84 -4.67
N LEU A 30 4.69 -6.37 -5.69
CA LEU A 30 3.30 -6.80 -5.61
C LEU A 30 3.12 -7.89 -4.54
N ALA A 31 3.99 -8.90 -4.52
CA ALA A 31 3.96 -9.94 -3.50
C ALA A 31 4.25 -9.38 -2.09
N SER A 32 5.19 -8.42 -1.98
CA SER A 32 5.55 -7.81 -0.70
C SER A 32 4.39 -7.07 -0.06
N HIS A 33 3.47 -6.50 -0.84
CA HIS A 33 2.26 -5.86 -0.32
C HIS A 33 1.44 -6.86 0.52
N TYR A 34 1.08 -8.00 -0.07
CA TYR A 34 0.29 -9.03 0.61
C TYR A 34 1.00 -9.59 1.85
N LEU A 35 2.32 -9.79 1.76
CA LEU A 35 3.11 -10.26 2.91
C LEU A 35 3.15 -9.22 4.04
N ALA A 36 3.26 -7.93 3.71
CA ALA A 36 3.24 -6.85 4.68
C ALA A 36 1.87 -6.73 5.36
N ASP A 37 0.77 -6.91 4.61
CA ASP A 37 -0.59 -6.87 5.16
C ASP A 37 -0.91 -8.04 6.11
N ALA A 38 -0.16 -9.13 6.05
CA ALA A 38 -0.27 -10.22 7.02
C ALA A 38 0.30 -9.87 8.40
N ILE A 39 1.13 -8.82 8.49
CA ILE A 39 1.68 -8.34 9.76
C ILE A 39 0.63 -7.42 10.41
N PRO A 40 0.29 -7.57 11.70
CA PRO A 40 -0.58 -6.64 12.42
C PRO A 40 -0.15 -5.19 12.22
N HIS A 41 -1.04 -4.31 11.79
CA HIS A 41 -0.65 -2.95 11.47
C HIS A 41 -1.75 -1.94 11.78
N TRP A 42 -1.33 -0.67 11.78
CA TRP A 42 -2.24 0.45 11.90
C TRP A 42 -2.61 0.94 10.50
N ASP A 43 -3.85 1.41 10.38
CA ASP A 43 -4.34 2.03 9.16
C ASP A 43 -5.08 3.30 9.50
N TYR A 44 -5.09 4.20 8.54
CA TYR A 44 -5.94 5.38 8.61
C TYR A 44 -7.41 4.97 8.65
N ASP A 45 -8.20 5.68 9.45
CA ASP A 45 -9.64 5.60 9.36
C ASP A 45 -10.14 6.18 8.01
N ILE A 46 -10.74 5.32 7.17
CA ILE A 46 -11.34 5.68 5.88
C ILE A 46 -12.76 6.19 6.14
N ARG A 47 -12.89 7.51 6.23
CA ARG A 47 -14.13 8.17 6.70
C ARG A 47 -15.28 8.08 5.72
N SER A 48 -14.98 7.91 4.44
CA SER A 48 -15.97 7.71 3.39
C SER A 48 -16.54 6.28 3.36
N VAL A 49 -16.04 5.37 4.21
CA VAL A 49 -16.60 4.04 4.41
C VAL A 49 -17.31 3.99 5.77
N PRO A 50 -18.65 3.78 5.81
CA PRO A 50 -19.39 3.62 7.05
C PRO A 50 -18.84 2.45 7.90
N ASP A 51 -18.81 2.61 9.22
CA ASP A 51 -18.27 1.59 10.14
C ASP A 51 -18.96 0.22 9.99
N GLU A 52 -20.28 0.24 9.74
CA GLU A 52 -21.09 -0.95 9.45
C GLU A 52 -20.62 -1.72 8.20
N HIS A 53 -20.01 -1.04 7.23
CA HIS A 53 -19.51 -1.64 6.00
C HIS A 53 -18.04 -2.06 6.07
N LYS A 54 -17.28 -1.61 7.09
CA LYS A 54 -15.86 -1.98 7.28
C LYS A 54 -15.64 -3.46 7.61
N GLN A 55 -16.71 -4.18 7.97
CA GLN A 55 -16.69 -5.63 8.20
C GLN A 55 -17.18 -6.44 7.00
N ASN A 56 -17.79 -5.78 6.00
CA ASN A 56 -18.29 -6.42 4.80
C ASN A 56 -17.84 -5.63 3.55
N PRO A 57 -16.68 -5.98 2.96
CA PRO A 57 -16.15 -5.30 1.76
C PRO A 57 -17.14 -5.27 0.59
N ASP A 58 -18.02 -6.28 0.47
CA ASP A 58 -19.05 -6.34 -0.56
C ASP A 58 -20.12 -5.23 -0.39
N ALA A 59 -20.33 -4.72 0.83
CA ALA A 59 -21.26 -3.63 1.13
C ALA A 59 -20.70 -2.24 0.81
N ILE A 60 -19.36 -2.08 0.77
CA ILE A 60 -18.71 -0.77 0.54
C ILE A 60 -18.97 -0.28 -0.89
N ARG A 61 -19.44 0.96 -1.05
CA ARG A 61 -19.55 1.63 -2.35
C ARG A 61 -19.05 3.06 -2.29
N TRP A 62 -18.18 3.43 -3.23
CA TRP A 62 -17.68 4.80 -3.31
C TRP A 62 -18.77 5.77 -3.77
N ASN A 63 -18.86 6.90 -3.06
CA ASN A 63 -19.66 8.04 -3.48
C ASN A 63 -18.75 9.16 -3.99
N PHE A 64 -18.57 9.25 -5.31
CA PHE A 64 -17.71 10.24 -5.94
C PHE A 64 -18.19 11.70 -5.79
N SER A 65 -19.46 11.91 -5.41
CA SER A 65 -20.00 13.23 -5.12
C SER A 65 -19.72 13.69 -3.69
N ASP A 66 -19.25 12.79 -2.82
CA ASP A 66 -18.95 13.10 -1.42
C ASP A 66 -17.58 13.79 -1.29
N ARG A 67 -17.53 14.90 -0.56
CA ARG A 67 -16.28 15.60 -0.25
C ARG A 67 -15.40 14.78 0.68
N VAL A 68 -15.97 13.93 1.52
CA VAL A 68 -15.20 13.05 2.42
C VAL A 68 -14.41 12.03 1.62
N PHE A 69 -15.00 11.46 0.56
CA PHE A 69 -14.31 10.57 -0.37
C PHE A 69 -13.05 11.22 -0.96
N TRP A 70 -13.17 12.45 -1.49
CA TRP A 70 -12.02 13.15 -2.07
C TRP A 70 -10.94 13.50 -1.05
N LYS A 71 -11.31 13.71 0.23
CA LYS A 71 -10.33 13.89 1.32
C LYS A 71 -9.57 12.59 1.62
N ASP A 72 -10.24 11.44 1.56
CA ASP A 72 -9.57 10.15 1.75
C ASP A 72 -8.65 9.85 0.56
N ILE A 73 -9.11 10.06 -0.67
CA ILE A 73 -8.27 9.92 -1.89
C ILE A 73 -7.04 10.82 -1.84
N SER A 74 -7.18 12.08 -1.42
CA SER A 74 -6.02 12.98 -1.32
C SER A 74 -5.06 12.54 -0.22
N ARG A 75 -5.57 12.03 0.91
CA ARG A 75 -4.73 11.45 1.97
C ARG A 75 -3.92 10.25 1.47
N PHE A 76 -4.56 9.32 0.76
CA PHE A 76 -3.86 8.18 0.15
C PHE A 76 -2.82 8.63 -0.87
N GLY A 77 -3.15 9.60 -1.72
CA GLY A 77 -2.23 10.15 -2.70
C GLY A 77 -1.01 10.82 -2.06
N ILE A 78 -1.21 11.63 -1.01
CA ILE A 78 -0.11 12.26 -0.27
C ILE A 78 0.78 11.20 0.39
N ASP A 79 0.18 10.19 1.02
CA ASP A 79 0.93 9.09 1.66
C ASP A 79 1.76 8.29 0.65
N ALA A 80 1.18 7.94 -0.52
CA ALA A 80 1.93 7.30 -1.59
C ALA A 80 3.08 8.18 -2.11
N CYS A 81 2.86 9.49 -2.26
CA CYS A 81 3.91 10.44 -2.64
C CYS A 81 5.04 10.52 -1.60
N ILE A 82 4.73 10.44 -0.31
CA ILE A 82 5.73 10.39 0.77
C ILE A 82 6.60 9.13 0.61
N GLY A 83 6.00 7.95 0.48
CA GLY A 83 6.75 6.71 0.28
C GLY A 83 7.61 6.71 -0.98
N PHE A 84 7.05 7.17 -2.10
CA PHE A 84 7.80 7.30 -3.36
C PHE A 84 8.95 8.29 -3.23
N GLY A 85 8.72 9.45 -2.61
CA GLY A 85 9.74 10.45 -2.35
C GLY A 85 10.88 9.93 -1.48
N VAL A 86 10.59 9.09 -0.48
CA VAL A 86 11.62 8.42 0.34
C VAL A 86 12.47 7.49 -0.52
N LEU A 87 11.87 6.67 -1.38
CA LEU A 87 12.66 5.82 -2.28
C LEU A 87 13.52 6.64 -3.23
N LEU A 88 12.99 7.72 -3.82
CA LEU A 88 13.77 8.61 -4.68
C LEU A 88 14.94 9.26 -3.94
N PHE A 89 14.73 9.67 -2.68
CA PHE A 89 15.77 10.29 -1.87
C PHE A 89 16.91 9.32 -1.54
N PHE A 90 16.58 8.08 -1.11
CA PHE A 90 17.61 7.10 -0.71
C PHE A 90 18.28 6.37 -1.88
N LEU A 91 17.53 6.08 -2.95
CA LEU A 91 18.06 5.32 -4.10
C LEU A 91 18.64 6.22 -5.19
N TRP A 92 18.28 7.50 -5.19
CA TRP A 92 18.84 8.56 -6.06
C TRP A 92 19.06 8.12 -7.52
N PRO A 93 17.99 7.91 -8.32
CA PRO A 93 18.14 7.36 -9.67
C PRO A 93 18.85 8.34 -10.62
N GLU A 94 20.03 7.96 -11.11
CA GLU A 94 20.84 8.77 -12.04
C GLU A 94 20.41 8.65 -13.51
N SER A 95 19.42 7.81 -13.81
CA SER A 95 18.96 7.56 -15.18
C SER A 95 17.47 7.27 -15.25
N TRP A 96 16.87 7.48 -16.43
CA TRP A 96 15.46 7.14 -16.67
C TRP A 96 15.13 5.67 -16.42
N PRO A 97 15.95 4.68 -16.84
CA PRO A 97 15.71 3.28 -16.49
C PRO A 97 15.73 3.01 -14.98
N ALA A 98 16.64 3.65 -14.23
CA ALA A 98 16.68 3.53 -12.77
C ALA A 98 15.43 4.12 -12.11
N PHE A 99 15.02 5.32 -12.54
CA PHE A 99 13.77 5.94 -12.09
C PHE A 99 12.55 5.05 -12.40
N PHE A 100 12.48 4.50 -13.61
CA PHE A 100 11.38 3.64 -14.02
C PHE A 100 11.29 2.35 -13.17
N LYS A 101 12.42 1.78 -12.75
CA LYS A 101 12.44 0.66 -11.79
C LYS A 101 11.84 1.06 -10.44
N ILE A 102 12.22 2.21 -9.88
CA ILE A 102 11.66 2.72 -8.61
C ILE A 102 10.16 2.98 -8.75
N PHE A 103 9.73 3.55 -9.87
CA PHE A 103 8.31 3.72 -10.19
C PHE A 103 7.57 2.38 -10.19
N LEU A 104 8.10 1.36 -10.88
CA LEU A 104 7.48 0.03 -10.92
C LEU A 104 7.46 -0.68 -9.56
N ILE A 105 8.52 -0.54 -8.77
CA ILE A 105 8.56 -1.05 -7.39
C ILE A 105 7.41 -0.43 -6.59
N SER A 106 7.26 0.88 -6.67
CA SER A 106 6.23 1.62 -5.93
C SER A 106 4.84 1.27 -6.43
N ALA A 107 4.62 1.28 -7.75
CA ALA A 107 3.35 0.93 -8.38
C ALA A 107 2.93 -0.51 -8.04
N GLY A 108 3.84 -1.48 -8.09
CA GLY A 108 3.56 -2.87 -7.72
C GLY A 108 3.12 -2.99 -6.26
N SER A 109 3.78 -2.26 -5.36
CA SER A 109 3.50 -2.32 -3.91
C SER A 109 2.17 -1.70 -3.48
N VAL A 110 1.56 -0.84 -4.29
CA VAL A 110 0.27 -0.18 -3.99
C VAL A 110 -0.86 -0.64 -4.90
N LEU A 111 -0.56 -1.47 -5.91
CA LEU A 111 -1.55 -1.95 -6.86
C LEU A 111 -2.71 -2.72 -6.20
N PRO A 112 -2.50 -3.60 -5.20
CA PRO A 112 -3.61 -4.32 -4.58
C PRO A 112 -4.66 -3.39 -3.95
N ASP A 113 -4.23 -2.40 -3.16
CA ASP A 113 -5.12 -1.38 -2.58
C ASP A 113 -5.81 -0.54 -3.65
N PHE A 114 -5.10 -0.17 -4.72
CA PHE A 114 -5.71 0.53 -5.84
C PHE A 114 -6.82 -0.32 -6.49
N LEU A 115 -6.55 -1.60 -6.74
CA LEU A 115 -7.53 -2.52 -7.34
C LEU A 115 -8.72 -2.77 -6.40
N GLN A 116 -8.49 -2.82 -5.08
CA GLN A 116 -9.57 -2.84 -4.09
C GLN A 116 -10.41 -1.56 -4.16
N GLY A 117 -9.78 -0.39 -4.25
CA GLY A 117 -10.47 0.88 -4.47
C GLY A 117 -11.32 0.86 -5.75
N VAL A 118 -10.80 0.32 -6.85
CA VAL A 118 -11.55 0.13 -8.10
C VAL A 118 -12.71 -0.86 -7.89
N TYR A 119 -12.50 -1.95 -7.17
CA TYR A 119 -13.54 -2.91 -6.84
C TYR A 119 -14.70 -2.25 -6.08
N PHE A 120 -14.42 -1.40 -5.09
CA PHE A 120 -15.47 -0.66 -4.36
C PHE A 120 -16.22 0.38 -5.22
N SER A 121 -15.68 0.80 -6.37
CA SER A 121 -16.37 1.72 -7.28
C SER A 121 -17.42 1.02 -8.16
N ARG A 122 -17.03 -0.10 -8.80
CA ARG A 122 -17.85 -0.75 -9.85
C ARG A 122 -18.34 -2.15 -9.48
N LYS A 123 -17.90 -2.70 -8.34
CA LYS A 123 -18.14 -4.09 -7.94
C LYS A 123 -17.86 -5.09 -9.07
N ALA A 124 -16.82 -4.80 -9.86
CA ALA A 124 -16.52 -5.57 -11.04
C ALA A 124 -16.16 -7.00 -10.64
N GLU A 125 -16.95 -7.98 -11.09
CA GLU A 125 -16.83 -9.37 -10.64
C GLU A 125 -15.46 -9.98 -10.95
N PHE A 126 -14.80 -9.53 -12.03
CA PHE A 126 -13.46 -10.00 -12.38
C PHE A 126 -12.38 -9.60 -11.37
N LEU A 127 -12.63 -8.58 -10.53
CA LEU A 127 -11.73 -8.19 -9.44
C LEU A 127 -12.01 -8.97 -8.15
N ARG A 128 -13.12 -9.72 -8.07
CA ARG A 128 -13.49 -10.48 -6.87
C ARG A 128 -12.42 -11.48 -6.42
N PRO A 129 -11.73 -12.22 -7.32
CA PRO A 129 -10.63 -13.09 -6.90
C PRO A 129 -9.46 -12.31 -6.27
N ILE A 130 -9.14 -11.14 -6.80
CA ILE A 130 -8.09 -10.25 -6.27
C ILE A 130 -8.51 -9.73 -4.88
N GLN A 131 -9.75 -9.30 -4.73
CA GLN A 131 -10.29 -8.87 -3.43
C GLN A 131 -10.20 -10.00 -2.39
N ARG A 132 -10.58 -11.23 -2.75
CA ARG A 132 -10.47 -12.39 -1.84
C ARG A 132 -9.02 -12.70 -1.46
N LEU A 133 -8.08 -12.53 -2.39
CA LEU A 133 -6.66 -12.71 -2.11
C LEU A 133 -6.17 -11.64 -1.14
N HIS A 134 -6.56 -10.38 -1.34
CA HIS A 134 -6.27 -9.27 -0.42
C HIS A 134 -6.82 -9.56 0.97
N ASP A 135 -8.10 -9.92 1.08
CA ASP A 135 -8.74 -10.27 2.35
C ASP A 135 -8.12 -11.50 3.03
N PHE A 136 -7.57 -12.45 2.26
CA PHE A 136 -6.90 -13.64 2.80
C PHE A 136 -5.58 -13.29 3.51
N PHE A 137 -4.79 -12.40 2.90
CA PHE A 137 -3.52 -11.98 3.49
C PHE A 137 -3.70 -10.93 4.58
N HIS A 138 -4.76 -10.13 4.52
CA HIS A 138 -4.98 -9.08 5.49
C HIS A 138 -5.11 -9.65 6.90
N THR A 139 -4.26 -9.17 7.80
CA THR A 139 -4.26 -9.57 9.20
C THR A 139 -5.61 -9.36 9.87
N ARG A 140 -6.00 -10.30 10.72
CA ARG A 140 -7.22 -10.20 11.54
C ARG A 140 -7.01 -9.33 12.78
N LEU A 141 -5.76 -9.12 13.19
CA LEU A 141 -5.42 -8.30 14.34
C LEU A 141 -5.30 -6.83 13.91
N ARG A 142 -6.37 -6.06 14.10
CA ARG A 142 -6.43 -4.65 13.71
C ARG A 142 -5.87 -3.76 14.81
N LEU A 143 -4.82 -2.98 14.50
CA LEU A 143 -4.26 -2.00 15.44
C LEU A 143 -4.88 -0.60 15.29
N GLY A 144 -5.75 -0.38 14.30
CA GLY A 144 -6.44 0.89 14.06
C GLY A 144 -7.04 1.55 15.31
N PRO A 145 -7.79 0.82 16.17
CA PRO A 145 -8.34 1.35 17.42
C PRO A 145 -7.30 1.72 18.49
N TYR A 146 -6.05 1.31 18.34
CA TYR A 146 -4.97 1.45 19.32
C TYR A 146 -3.80 2.28 18.77
N PRO A 147 -4.00 3.58 18.44
CA PRO A 147 -3.00 4.39 17.74
C PRO A 147 -1.67 4.52 18.52
N LEU A 148 -1.72 4.51 19.86
CA LEU A 148 -0.52 4.59 20.72
C LEU A 148 0.41 3.38 20.59
N ILE A 149 -0.09 2.25 20.08
CA ILE A 149 0.70 1.02 19.85
C ILE A 149 0.91 0.85 18.35
N GLY A 150 -0.15 1.03 17.56
CA GLY A 150 -0.15 0.81 16.12
C GLY A 150 0.78 1.74 15.36
N ILE A 151 0.79 3.05 15.68
CA ILE A 151 1.65 4.01 14.98
C ILE A 151 3.13 3.73 15.26
N PRO A 152 3.59 3.56 16.52
CA PRO A 152 4.99 3.16 16.78
C PRO A 152 5.37 1.84 16.14
N PHE A 153 4.48 0.85 16.16
CA PHE A 153 4.74 -0.45 15.53
C PHE A 153 4.91 -0.32 14.02
N GLN A 154 4.06 0.45 13.35
CA GLN A 154 4.19 0.69 11.92
C GLN A 154 5.45 1.52 11.59
N ALA A 155 5.74 2.54 12.40
CA ALA A 155 6.95 3.35 12.25
C ALA A 155 8.22 2.49 12.36
N LEU A 156 8.23 1.49 13.25
CA LEU A 156 9.34 0.54 13.35
C LEU A 156 9.60 -0.16 12.01
N PHE A 157 8.57 -0.71 11.35
CA PHE A 157 8.75 -1.36 10.04
C PHE A 157 9.20 -0.37 8.98
N PHE A 158 8.63 0.84 8.97
CA PHE A 158 9.03 1.89 8.05
C PHE A 158 10.52 2.24 8.17
N PHE A 159 10.99 2.53 9.39
CA PHE A 159 12.39 2.89 9.64
C PHE A 159 13.34 1.70 9.47
N LEU A 160 12.92 0.50 9.86
CA LEU A 160 13.68 -0.72 9.61
C LEU A 160 13.86 -0.95 8.11
N SER A 161 12.83 -0.74 7.30
CA SER A 161 12.95 -0.83 5.84
C SER A 161 13.88 0.25 5.27
N ILE A 162 13.82 1.49 5.77
CA ILE A 162 14.79 2.54 5.38
C ILE A 162 16.23 2.10 5.64
N TYR A 163 16.50 1.45 6.77
CA TYR A 163 17.85 0.98 7.10
C TYR A 163 18.45 0.03 6.04
N PHE A 164 17.61 -0.70 5.31
CA PHE A 164 18.03 -1.63 4.25
C PHE A 164 18.04 -1.02 2.83
N LEU A 165 17.73 0.28 2.67
CA LEU A 165 17.77 0.95 1.36
C LEU A 165 19.17 1.33 0.85
N PRO A 166 20.09 1.86 1.69
CA PRO A 166 21.47 2.14 1.27
C PRO A 166 22.19 0.89 0.77
#